data_AF-A0AAN8CIN7-F1
#
_entry.id   AF-A0AAN8CIN7-F1
#
_cell.length_a   1.000
_cell.length_b   1.000
_cell.length_c   1.000
_cell.angle_alpha   90.00
_cell.angle_beta   90.00
_cell.angle_gamma   90.00
#
_symmetry.space_group_name_H-M   'P 1'
#
loop_
_entity.id
_entity.type
_entity.pdbx_description
1 polymer ?
#
loop_
_entity_poly.entity_id
_entity_poly.type
_entity_poly.pdbx_seq_one_letter_code
_entity_poly.pdbx_strand_id
1 'polypeptide(L)'
;MPLIPVVPENHSHVLAEFDCLDPLLSALRLDSGRLKCTCLTVSRKWLALGTSAGGLHLIQKEGWKQRLILAHKEGSITQVACCPHDEDFIAVATSQGLVVVWELQLERRGRPERVSVSWEHRGQTITSLCWDTSTLRVFVGDTGGKVSLLRAGSSKLGKGSTFVIFPVQTVTTVDSRVVQLGYQDGRLLVSSLSRCYLCDTDREKFWRVGYKERDGEYGACFYPQNRGLLVGQPPLLYSARPGSRIWEASFNGEVLSTHQFKQPLACPPLPLITYRDEPHYNPAQKSPQSIAFTKLLYFGDQNLLTWTDSAIYIFTPQNGQVLLWTEVKDLVNIAVYRNELFCLHGSGRLSHISLLSAERCVERLLRRESWSLAAGVCCMFQHTVTSSRARKSIPIDRLEHLRSQLSSSTHPELCVQLEEVISKLEPLDSASSSRRSSISSHESFNVLDCGIYRVISRRGSQSDEETSSLINQSASEEERLKEFSFVQEEDQVDHDPQSAERVEAERSDSGLQFHLPLSFLPKPPPHRTAGRQRQCF
;
A
#
# COMPACT_ATOMS: atom_id res chain seq x y z
N MET A 1 -4.19 6.88 -34.36
CA MET A 1 -3.25 7.12 -33.23
C MET A 1 -1.89 6.57 -33.61
N PRO A 2 -0.79 7.17 -33.14
CA PRO A 2 0.53 6.58 -33.31
C PRO A 2 0.63 5.24 -32.58
N LEU A 3 1.51 4.38 -33.08
CA LEU A 3 1.80 3.04 -32.58
C LEU A 3 2.19 3.11 -31.09
N ILE A 4 1.58 2.27 -30.23
CA ILE A 4 1.89 2.28 -28.79
C ILE A 4 3.30 1.73 -28.59
N PRO A 5 4.22 2.49 -27.97
CA PRO A 5 5.57 2.01 -27.71
C PRO A 5 5.58 0.93 -26.63
N VAL A 6 6.37 -0.11 -26.87
CA VAL A 6 6.55 -1.22 -25.94
C VAL A 6 7.47 -0.83 -24.79
N VAL A 7 7.06 -1.18 -23.57
CA VAL A 7 7.85 -0.97 -22.35
C VAL A 7 8.95 -2.05 -22.24
N PRO A 8 10.18 -1.69 -21.80
CA PRO A 8 11.27 -2.65 -21.62
C PRO A 8 10.92 -3.79 -20.65
N GLU A 9 11.47 -4.98 -20.93
CA GLU A 9 11.11 -6.23 -20.24
C GLU A 9 11.38 -6.25 -18.73
N ASN A 10 12.31 -5.40 -18.26
CA ASN A 10 12.62 -5.26 -16.84
C ASN A 10 11.48 -4.61 -16.02
N HIS A 11 10.49 -4.01 -16.68
CA HIS A 11 9.32 -3.45 -16.01
C HIS A 11 8.12 -4.39 -16.17
N SER A 12 7.68 -4.99 -15.07
CA SER A 12 6.53 -5.90 -15.03
C SER A 12 5.33 -5.35 -14.25
N HIS A 13 5.49 -4.17 -13.65
CA HIS A 13 4.52 -3.57 -12.75
C HIS A 13 4.07 -2.20 -13.26
N VAL A 14 2.87 -1.81 -12.84
CA VAL A 14 2.25 -0.52 -13.13
C VAL A 14 1.61 0.05 -11.87
N LEU A 15 1.55 1.38 -11.81
CA LEU A 15 0.63 2.07 -10.92
C LEU A 15 -0.68 2.28 -11.67
N ALA A 16 -1.79 1.95 -11.03
CA ALA A 16 -3.11 2.06 -11.62
C ALA A 16 -4.13 2.68 -10.65
N GLU A 17 -4.89 3.66 -11.14
CA GLU A 17 -6.01 4.30 -10.48
C GLU A 17 -7.31 3.78 -11.11
N PHE A 18 -8.07 2.98 -10.38
CA PHE A 18 -9.33 2.42 -10.88
C PHE A 18 -10.56 3.14 -10.33
N ASP A 19 -10.47 3.68 -9.11
CA ASP A 19 -11.61 4.20 -8.37
C ASP A 19 -11.53 5.72 -8.24
N CYS A 20 -12.67 6.37 -8.44
CA CYS A 20 -12.82 7.82 -8.28
C CYS A 20 -13.25 8.15 -6.85
N LEU A 21 -12.39 8.84 -6.09
CA LEU A 21 -12.72 9.30 -4.74
C LEU A 21 -13.37 10.69 -4.71
N ASP A 22 -13.52 11.37 -5.86
CA ASP A 22 -14.12 12.70 -5.93
C ASP A 22 -15.54 12.76 -5.31
N PRO A 23 -16.45 11.80 -5.53
CA PRO A 23 -17.78 11.81 -4.88
C PRO A 23 -17.72 11.73 -3.35
N LEU A 24 -16.75 10.99 -2.81
CA LEU A 24 -16.53 10.93 -1.37
C LEU A 24 -16.07 12.29 -0.85
N LEU A 25 -15.11 12.93 -1.52
CA LEU A 25 -14.61 14.25 -1.11
C LEU A 25 -15.71 15.32 -1.16
N SER A 26 -16.56 15.29 -2.18
CA SER A 26 -17.73 16.17 -2.29
C SER A 26 -18.76 15.94 -1.18
N ALA A 27 -19.02 14.68 -0.82
CA ALA A 27 -19.90 14.35 0.30
C ALA A 27 -19.36 14.88 1.64
N LEU A 28 -18.03 14.91 1.78
CA LEU A 28 -17.32 15.43 2.96
C LEU A 28 -17.07 16.94 2.91
N ARG A 29 -17.41 17.62 1.79
CA ARG A 29 -17.12 19.03 1.52
C ARG A 29 -15.63 19.38 1.58
N LEU A 30 -14.76 18.40 1.34
CA LEU A 30 -13.29 18.58 1.29
C LEU A 30 -12.83 19.17 -0.05
N ASP A 31 -13.70 19.15 -1.05
CA ASP A 31 -13.56 19.85 -2.32
C ASP A 31 -13.93 21.33 -2.23
N SER A 32 -14.64 21.74 -1.16
CA SER A 32 -14.95 23.13 -0.91
C SER A 32 -13.67 23.85 -0.46
N GLY A 33 -13.24 24.90 -1.16
CA GLY A 33 -11.98 25.60 -0.87
C GLY A 33 -11.84 26.16 0.56
N ARG A 34 -12.90 26.07 1.39
CA ARG A 34 -12.93 26.43 2.81
C ARG A 34 -12.37 25.35 3.73
N LEU A 35 -12.62 24.06 3.45
CA LEU A 35 -12.18 22.95 4.29
C LEU A 35 -11.17 22.11 3.53
N LYS A 36 -9.92 22.08 4.02
CA LYS A 36 -8.82 21.37 3.34
C LYS A 36 -8.45 20.11 4.10
N CYS A 37 -8.22 19.02 3.37
CA CYS A 37 -7.55 17.84 3.90
C CYS A 37 -6.06 18.16 4.10
N THR A 38 -5.55 18.00 5.31
CA THR A 38 -4.18 18.40 5.69
C THR A 38 -3.23 17.20 5.82
N CYS A 39 -3.76 16.05 6.19
CA CYS A 39 -3.01 14.81 6.33
C CYS A 39 -3.95 13.62 6.20
N LEU A 40 -3.39 12.45 5.94
CA LEU A 40 -4.15 11.21 5.89
C LEU A 40 -3.32 10.04 6.36
N THR A 41 -4.00 8.99 6.77
CA THR A 41 -3.42 7.67 7.03
C THR A 41 -4.41 6.59 6.64
N VAL A 42 -3.93 5.37 6.44
CA VAL A 42 -4.74 4.24 6.00
C VAL A 42 -4.40 3.00 6.82
N SER A 43 -5.42 2.21 7.14
CA SER A 43 -5.32 0.89 7.75
C SER A 43 -6.06 -0.14 6.89
N ARG A 44 -6.29 -1.34 7.45
CA ARG A 44 -7.07 -2.38 6.78
C ARG A 44 -8.52 -1.93 6.57
N LYS A 45 -9.13 -1.33 7.60
CA LYS A 45 -10.54 -0.91 7.63
C LYS A 45 -10.75 0.57 7.34
N TRP A 46 -9.82 1.43 7.74
CA TRP A 46 -10.03 2.87 7.74
C TRP A 46 -9.16 3.60 6.71
N LEU A 47 -9.76 4.58 6.05
CA LEU A 47 -9.09 5.76 5.52
C LEU A 47 -9.40 6.91 6.49
N ALA A 48 -8.37 7.45 7.13
CA ALA A 48 -8.52 8.55 8.08
C ALA A 48 -7.99 9.85 7.47
N LEU A 49 -8.84 10.87 7.40
CA LEU A 49 -8.52 12.18 6.82
C LEU A 49 -8.56 13.26 7.88
N GLY A 50 -7.43 13.93 8.11
CA GLY A 50 -7.34 15.10 8.97
C GLY A 50 -7.63 16.38 8.20
N THR A 51 -8.27 17.36 8.86
CA THR A 51 -8.68 18.60 8.20
C THR A 51 -8.09 19.86 8.85
N SER A 52 -8.11 20.95 8.09
CA SER A 52 -7.73 22.29 8.54
C SER A 52 -8.61 22.84 9.67
N ALA A 53 -9.82 22.31 9.83
CA ALA A 53 -10.76 22.70 10.89
C ALA A 53 -10.66 21.85 12.17
N GLY A 54 -9.67 20.94 12.26
CA GLY A 54 -9.51 20.08 13.43
C GLY A 54 -10.41 18.83 13.44
N GLY A 55 -11.14 18.56 12.34
CA GLY A 55 -11.95 17.35 12.18
C GLY A 55 -11.14 16.20 11.61
N LEU A 56 -11.24 15.02 12.23
CA LEU A 56 -10.73 13.74 11.74
C LEU A 56 -11.90 12.92 11.20
N HIS A 57 -11.92 12.67 9.90
CA HIS A 57 -12.95 11.88 9.23
C HIS A 57 -12.46 10.43 9.10
N LEU A 58 -13.20 9.48 9.67
CA LEU A 58 -12.93 8.05 9.56
C LEU A 58 -13.88 7.42 8.56
N ILE A 59 -13.32 7.02 7.43
CA ILE A 59 -14.03 6.44 6.30
C ILE A 59 -13.74 4.95 6.25
N GLN A 60 -14.78 4.12 6.31
CA GLN A 60 -14.64 2.70 6.09
C GLN A 60 -14.32 2.47 4.61
N LYS A 61 -13.19 1.80 4.33
CA LYS A 61 -12.73 1.52 2.96
C LYS A 61 -13.76 0.69 2.17
N GLU A 62 -14.42 -0.25 2.85
CA GLU A 62 -15.52 -1.00 2.28
C GLU A 62 -16.74 -0.08 2.07
N GLY A 63 -17.03 0.22 0.81
CA GLY A 63 -18.14 1.06 0.38
C GLY A 63 -17.92 2.57 0.55
N TRP A 64 -16.71 3.02 0.92
CA TRP A 64 -16.34 4.43 1.06
C TRP A 64 -17.33 5.24 1.92
N LYS A 65 -17.72 4.71 3.09
CA LYS A 65 -18.69 5.35 3.99
C LYS A 65 -18.02 5.98 5.18
N GLN A 66 -18.27 7.27 5.41
CA GLN A 66 -17.86 7.92 6.66
C GLN A 66 -18.65 7.33 7.83
N ARG A 67 -17.94 6.83 8.84
CA ARG A 67 -18.54 6.25 10.04
C ARG A 67 -18.45 7.19 11.24
N LEU A 68 -17.33 7.86 11.41
CA LEU A 68 -17.06 8.70 12.58
C LEU A 68 -16.40 10.02 12.14
N ILE A 69 -16.69 11.07 12.89
CA ILE A 69 -15.93 12.33 12.85
C ILE A 69 -15.47 12.63 14.27
N LEU A 70 -14.18 12.79 14.48
CA LEU A 70 -13.60 13.19 15.76
C LEU A 70 -13.13 14.64 15.66
N ALA A 71 -13.69 15.52 16.49
CA ALA A 71 -13.41 16.95 16.44
C ALA A 71 -12.35 17.37 17.49
N HIS A 72 -11.48 18.27 17.07
CA HIS A 72 -10.44 18.89 17.89
C HIS A 72 -10.60 20.41 17.78
N LYS A 73 -10.55 21.10 18.92
CA LYS A 73 -10.63 22.57 18.98
C LYS A 73 -9.24 23.21 18.95
N GLU A 74 -8.21 22.39 19.11
CA GLU A 74 -6.82 22.77 19.31
C GLU A 74 -6.07 22.94 17.98
N GLY A 75 -6.78 23.43 16.95
CA GLY A 75 -6.23 23.73 15.63
C GLY A 75 -6.40 22.62 14.60
N SER A 76 -5.86 22.87 13.41
CA SER A 76 -5.82 21.91 12.29
C SER A 76 -5.10 20.62 12.68
N ILE A 77 -5.52 19.50 12.08
CA ILE A 77 -4.83 18.22 12.25
C ILE A 77 -3.59 18.21 11.36
N THR A 78 -2.42 17.88 11.92
CA THR A 78 -1.14 17.90 11.19
C THR A 78 -0.61 16.50 10.89
N GLN A 79 -0.83 15.53 11.79
CA GLN A 79 -0.46 14.13 11.60
C GLN A 79 -1.56 13.22 12.16
N VAL A 80 -1.73 12.06 11.53
CA VAL A 80 -2.62 11.00 12.00
C VAL A 80 -1.92 9.67 11.79
N ALA A 81 -2.06 8.75 12.74
CA ALA A 81 -1.56 7.39 12.60
C ALA A 81 -2.57 6.39 13.16
N CYS A 82 -3.07 5.47 12.31
CA CYS A 82 -3.82 4.30 12.76
C CYS A 82 -2.87 3.28 13.38
N CYS A 83 -3.28 2.62 14.46
CA CYS A 83 -2.51 1.52 15.03
C CYS A 83 -2.58 0.29 14.08
N PRO A 84 -1.44 -0.25 13.60
CA PRO A 84 -1.45 -1.31 12.58
C PRO A 84 -2.07 -2.66 12.99
N HIS A 85 -2.05 -3.01 14.28
CA HIS A 85 -2.56 -4.30 14.78
C HIS A 85 -3.84 -4.18 15.59
N ASP A 86 -4.24 -2.96 15.95
CA ASP A 86 -5.47 -2.69 16.69
C ASP A 86 -6.18 -1.48 16.08
N GLU A 87 -7.14 -1.75 15.21
CA GLU A 87 -7.85 -0.70 14.47
C GLU A 87 -8.84 0.10 15.33
N ASP A 88 -8.93 -0.20 16.63
CA ASP A 88 -9.69 0.59 17.59
C ASP A 88 -8.91 1.81 18.08
N PHE A 89 -7.58 1.87 17.88
CA PHE A 89 -6.76 2.98 18.33
C PHE A 89 -6.26 3.87 17.19
N ILE A 90 -6.43 5.18 17.35
CA ILE A 90 -5.92 6.18 16.41
C ILE A 90 -5.27 7.36 17.13
N ALA A 91 -4.07 7.74 16.66
CA ALA A 91 -3.32 8.86 17.18
C ALA A 91 -3.49 10.07 16.26
N VAL A 92 -3.70 11.23 16.86
CA VAL A 92 -3.93 12.50 16.16
C VAL A 92 -3.01 13.56 16.75
N ALA A 93 -2.36 14.33 15.89
CA ALA A 93 -1.59 15.51 16.26
C ALA A 93 -2.25 16.77 15.69
N THR A 94 -2.26 17.85 16.46
CA THR A 94 -2.77 19.15 16.01
C THR A 94 -1.65 20.18 15.79
N SER A 95 -1.98 21.29 15.13
CA SER A 95 -1.04 22.38 14.86
C SER A 95 -0.62 23.16 16.10
N GLN A 96 -1.31 23.01 17.24
CA GLN A 96 -0.90 23.60 18.52
C GLN A 96 0.07 22.70 19.31
N GLY A 97 0.47 21.56 18.75
CA GLY A 97 1.36 20.59 19.40
C GLY A 97 0.66 19.66 20.39
N LEU A 98 -0.68 19.55 20.30
CA LEU A 98 -1.45 18.56 21.06
C LEU A 98 -1.37 17.20 20.37
N VAL A 99 -1.16 16.15 21.15
CA VAL A 99 -1.30 14.75 20.72
C VAL A 99 -2.46 14.12 21.48
N VAL A 100 -3.38 13.47 20.75
CA VAL A 100 -4.51 12.73 21.32
C VAL A 100 -4.49 11.31 20.78
N VAL A 101 -4.66 10.33 21.66
CA VAL A 101 -4.99 8.96 21.27
C VAL A 101 -6.46 8.70 21.57
N TRP A 102 -7.16 8.23 20.56
CA TRP A 102 -8.57 7.84 20.63
C TRP A 102 -8.70 6.32 20.63
N GLU A 103 -9.59 5.82 21.47
CA GLU A 103 -10.16 4.46 21.40
C GLU A 103 -11.55 4.60 20.77
N LEU A 104 -11.79 3.91 19.65
CA LEU A 104 -13.00 4.05 18.85
C LEU A 104 -14.17 3.22 19.38
N GLN A 105 -13.91 2.24 20.27
CA GLN A 105 -14.89 1.34 20.88
C GLN A 105 -15.76 0.58 19.85
N LEU A 106 -15.14 0.14 18.75
CA LEU A 106 -15.81 -0.44 17.58
C LEU A 106 -16.55 -1.75 17.91
N GLU A 107 -15.96 -2.60 18.73
CA GLU A 107 -16.56 -3.89 19.12
C GLU A 107 -17.68 -3.72 20.14
N ARG A 108 -17.53 -2.73 21.04
CA ARG A 108 -18.46 -2.48 22.15
C ARG A 108 -19.63 -1.58 21.76
N ARG A 109 -19.66 -1.09 20.51
CA ARG A 109 -20.62 -0.09 20.01
C ARG A 109 -20.73 1.14 20.92
N GLY A 110 -19.62 1.49 21.56
CA GLY A 110 -19.54 2.63 22.46
C GLY A 110 -19.25 3.93 21.72
N ARG A 111 -19.11 5.02 22.47
CA ARG A 111 -18.71 6.32 21.90
C ARG A 111 -17.19 6.41 21.90
N PRO A 112 -16.56 6.95 20.84
CA PRO A 112 -15.11 7.15 20.86
C PRO A 112 -14.65 7.98 22.06
N GLU A 113 -13.57 7.54 22.71
CA GLU A 113 -13.02 8.17 23.91
C GLU A 113 -11.57 8.62 23.70
N ARG A 114 -11.23 9.78 24.27
CA ARG A 114 -9.83 10.25 24.34
C ARG A 114 -9.12 9.54 25.48
N VAL A 115 -8.50 8.40 25.19
CA VAL A 115 -7.81 7.60 26.21
C VAL A 115 -6.51 8.24 26.69
N SER A 116 -5.87 9.07 25.86
CA SER A 116 -4.63 9.73 26.23
C SER A 116 -4.46 11.08 25.52
N VAL A 117 -3.92 12.06 26.23
CA VAL A 117 -3.75 13.44 25.74
C VAL A 117 -2.42 13.98 26.25
N SER A 118 -1.64 14.63 25.38
CA SER A 118 -0.33 15.20 25.73
C SER A 118 -0.11 16.57 25.07
N TRP A 119 0.48 17.49 25.85
CA TRP A 119 0.92 18.82 25.43
C TRP A 119 2.44 18.95 25.41
N GLU A 120 3.16 17.83 25.40
CA GLU A 120 4.62 17.78 25.50
C GLU A 120 5.34 18.53 24.36
N HIS A 121 4.65 18.71 23.23
CA HIS A 121 5.13 19.39 22.02
C HIS A 121 4.46 20.76 21.81
N ARG A 122 3.88 21.37 22.85
CA ARG A 122 3.17 22.65 22.75
C ARG A 122 4.05 23.72 22.11
N GLY A 123 3.52 24.37 21.07
CA GLY A 123 4.24 25.41 20.31
C GLY A 123 5.25 24.87 19.29
N GLN A 124 5.42 23.55 19.19
CA GLN A 124 6.20 22.89 18.14
C GLN A 124 5.27 22.18 17.16
N THR A 125 5.67 22.13 15.88
CA THR A 125 4.90 21.38 14.87
C THR A 125 5.32 19.92 14.92
N ILE A 126 4.34 19.04 15.13
CA ILE A 126 4.56 17.59 15.10
C ILE A 126 4.76 17.14 13.65
N THR A 127 5.85 16.42 13.39
CA THR A 127 6.28 16.03 12.04
C THR A 127 6.14 14.54 11.77
N SER A 128 6.05 13.71 12.80
CA SER A 128 5.91 12.26 12.66
C SER A 128 5.24 11.63 13.88
N LEU A 129 4.40 10.64 13.62
CA LEU A 129 3.83 9.73 14.60
C LEU A 129 4.19 8.30 14.22
N CYS A 130 4.51 7.46 15.20
CA CYS A 130 4.78 6.05 14.97
C CYS A 130 4.29 5.20 16.14
N TRP A 131 3.66 4.06 15.84
CA TRP A 131 3.12 3.16 16.85
C TRP A 131 4.12 2.09 17.25
N ASP A 132 4.20 1.83 18.55
CA ASP A 132 4.56 0.52 19.09
C ASP A 132 3.27 -0.22 19.43
N THR A 133 2.95 -1.20 18.60
CA THR A 133 1.75 -2.03 18.69
C THR A 133 1.84 -3.06 19.82
N SER A 134 3.04 -3.43 20.26
CA SER A 134 3.24 -4.47 21.28
C SER A 134 2.87 -3.97 22.68
N THR A 135 3.18 -2.71 22.97
CA THR A 135 2.89 -2.08 24.27
C THR A 135 1.84 -0.97 24.18
N LEU A 136 1.21 -0.82 23.00
CA LEU A 136 0.15 0.14 22.70
C LEU A 136 0.53 1.58 23.11
N ARG A 137 1.57 2.11 22.46
CA ARG A 137 2.09 3.46 22.70
C ARG A 137 2.50 4.12 21.39
N VAL A 138 2.53 5.45 21.40
CA VAL A 138 2.81 6.29 20.23
C VAL A 138 4.08 7.10 20.49
N PHE A 139 5.03 7.02 19.57
CA PHE A 139 6.17 7.92 19.52
C PHE A 139 5.83 9.15 18.69
N VAL A 140 6.22 10.32 19.19
CA VAL A 140 5.93 11.62 18.58
C VAL A 140 7.24 12.37 18.37
N GLY A 141 7.47 12.85 17.14
CA GLY A 141 8.61 13.67 16.79
C GLY A 141 8.17 15.05 16.31
N ASP A 142 8.95 16.08 16.62
CA ASP A 142 8.62 17.47 16.26
C ASP A 142 9.72 18.23 15.50
N THR A 143 9.40 19.48 15.17
CA THR A 143 10.31 20.44 14.53
C THR A 143 11.52 20.82 15.36
N GLY A 144 11.43 20.74 16.69
CA GLY A 144 12.52 21.04 17.62
C GLY A 144 13.51 19.89 17.81
N GLY A 145 13.24 18.71 17.22
CA GLY A 145 14.07 17.52 17.43
C GLY A 145 13.65 16.70 18.65
N LYS A 146 12.59 17.07 19.36
CA LYS A 146 12.12 16.33 20.54
C LYS A 146 11.38 15.08 20.10
N VAL A 147 11.72 13.96 20.74
CA VAL A 147 11.02 12.68 20.58
C VAL A 147 10.42 12.27 21.91
N SER A 148 9.10 12.18 21.98
CA SER A 148 8.38 11.73 23.17
C SER A 148 7.60 10.46 22.91
N LEU A 149 7.16 9.85 24.00
CA LEU A 149 6.32 8.67 24.05
C LEU A 149 5.01 9.02 24.75
N LEU A 150 3.89 8.59 24.17
CA LEU A 150 2.55 8.66 24.75
C LEU A 150 1.95 7.26 24.81
N ARG A 151 1.69 6.72 26.01
CA ARG A 151 0.98 5.44 26.16
C ARG A 151 -0.50 5.62 25.84
N ALA A 152 -1.12 4.67 25.15
CA ALA A 152 -2.55 4.70 24.81
C ALA A 152 -3.44 3.96 25.82
N GLY A 153 -2.84 3.14 26.69
CA GLY A 153 -3.57 2.33 27.67
C GLY A 153 -4.23 3.19 28.76
N SER A 154 -5.47 2.83 29.11
CA SER A 154 -6.17 3.40 30.26
C SER A 154 -5.34 3.19 31.53
N SER A 155 -5.15 4.23 32.33
CA SER A 155 -4.61 4.17 33.70
C SER A 155 -5.43 3.31 34.67
N LYS A 156 -6.42 2.55 34.17
CA LYS A 156 -7.26 1.60 34.91
C LYS A 156 -6.63 0.21 35.07
N LEU A 157 -5.37 0.00 34.68
CA LEU A 157 -4.69 -1.27 34.95
C LEU A 157 -4.25 -1.35 36.42
N GLY A 158 -5.12 -1.94 37.24
CA GLY A 158 -4.77 -2.57 38.51
C GLY A 158 -4.75 -1.67 39.73
N LYS A 159 -5.79 -1.78 40.57
CA LYS A 159 -5.65 -1.58 42.02
C LYS A 159 -4.57 -2.57 42.52
N GLY A 160 -3.30 -2.17 42.52
CA GLY A 160 -2.20 -3.05 42.96
C GLY A 160 -0.80 -2.73 42.42
N SER A 161 -0.64 -1.84 41.44
CA SER A 161 0.70 -1.38 41.03
C SER A 161 1.16 -0.20 41.88
N THR A 162 2.18 -0.42 42.72
CA THR A 162 2.85 0.59 43.57
C THR A 162 3.79 1.53 42.80
N PHE A 163 3.80 1.50 41.47
CA PHE A 163 4.66 2.35 40.64
C PHE A 163 3.86 3.39 39.87
N VAL A 164 4.29 4.66 39.97
CA VAL A 164 3.74 5.78 39.18
C VAL A 164 4.14 5.58 37.73
N ILE A 165 3.21 5.11 36.90
CA ILE A 165 3.41 5.01 35.45
C ILE A 165 3.11 6.38 34.83
N PHE A 166 4.14 7.07 34.35
CA PHE A 166 3.94 8.32 33.62
C PHE A 166 3.34 8.02 32.23
N PRO A 167 2.21 8.65 31.85
CA PRO A 167 1.56 8.40 30.56
C PRO A 167 2.34 9.02 29.39
N VAL A 168 3.19 10.00 29.69
CA VAL A 168 4.05 10.73 28.73
C VAL A 168 5.49 10.71 29.24
N GLN A 169 6.44 10.46 28.34
CA GLN A 169 7.87 10.52 28.65
C GLN A 169 8.66 11.06 27.47
N THR A 170 9.59 11.98 27.69
CA THR A 170 10.57 12.36 26.66
C THR A 170 11.60 11.23 26.53
N VAL A 171 11.73 10.69 25.31
CA VAL A 171 12.66 9.60 25.00
C VAL A 171 14.05 10.18 24.73
N THR A 172 14.12 11.19 23.87
CA THR A 172 15.36 11.87 23.51
C THR A 172 15.09 13.21 22.84
N THR A 173 16.12 14.03 22.71
CA THR A 173 16.13 15.23 21.88
C THR A 173 17.28 15.10 20.90
N VAL A 174 16.96 14.99 19.62
CA VAL A 174 17.96 14.99 18.55
C VAL A 174 18.34 16.41 18.18
N ASP A 175 19.44 16.55 17.44
CA ASP A 175 20.10 17.82 17.15
C ASP A 175 19.40 18.67 16.08
N SER A 176 18.41 18.12 15.37
CA SER A 176 17.67 18.82 14.32
C SER A 176 16.24 18.30 14.19
N ARG A 177 15.42 18.99 13.39
CA ARG A 177 14.01 18.60 13.11
C ARG A 177 13.89 17.12 12.78
N VAL A 178 12.94 16.46 13.44
CA VAL A 178 12.57 15.07 13.11
C VAL A 178 11.86 15.07 11.76
N VAL A 179 12.36 14.26 10.83
CA VAL A 179 11.79 14.06 9.50
C VAL A 179 10.83 12.88 9.51
N GLN A 180 11.24 11.73 10.05
CA GLN A 180 10.44 10.51 10.04
C GLN A 180 10.82 9.61 11.22
N LEU A 181 9.81 8.99 11.83
CA LEU A 181 9.96 7.93 12.83
C LEU A 181 9.57 6.57 12.25
N GLY A 182 10.19 5.52 12.77
CA GLY A 182 9.80 4.14 12.52
C GLY A 182 10.00 3.31 13.79
N TYR A 183 9.19 2.28 13.99
CA TYR A 183 9.32 1.40 15.14
C TYR A 183 9.17 -0.05 14.69
N GLN A 184 10.09 -0.91 15.11
CA GLN A 184 10.02 -2.34 14.85
C GLN A 184 10.86 -3.10 15.90
N ASP A 185 10.30 -4.18 16.43
CA ASP A 185 11.00 -5.16 17.29
C ASP A 185 11.85 -4.52 18.41
N GLY A 186 11.26 -3.64 19.22
CA GLY A 186 11.96 -2.99 20.34
C GLY A 186 12.86 -1.82 19.93
N ARG A 187 12.92 -1.46 18.64
CA ARG A 187 13.79 -0.42 18.12
C ARG A 187 13.04 0.75 17.53
N LEU A 188 13.39 1.95 17.98
CA LEU A 188 12.89 3.22 17.46
C LEU A 188 13.92 3.83 16.52
N LEU A 189 13.54 4.03 15.27
CA LEU A 189 14.30 4.73 14.24
C LEU A 189 13.89 6.21 14.22
N VAL A 190 14.86 7.11 14.35
CA VAL A 190 14.66 8.56 14.31
C VAL A 190 15.46 9.17 13.18
N SER A 191 14.78 9.52 12.10
CA SER A 191 15.35 10.22 10.95
C SER A 191 15.25 11.73 11.19
N SER A 192 16.37 12.45 11.24
CA SER A 192 16.44 13.92 11.38
C SER A 192 17.10 14.58 10.15
N LEU A 193 17.15 15.91 10.09
CA LEU A 193 17.79 16.65 8.96
C LEU A 193 19.28 16.31 8.82
N SER A 194 19.98 16.15 9.94
CA SER A 194 21.43 15.98 9.99
C SER A 194 21.88 14.52 10.05
N ARG A 195 21.11 13.67 10.74
CA ARG A 195 21.49 12.28 11.07
C ARG A 195 20.29 11.33 11.12
N CYS A 196 20.59 10.04 11.13
CA CYS A 196 19.62 8.98 11.39
C CYS A 196 20.07 8.22 12.64
N TYR A 197 19.17 8.05 13.61
CA TYR A 197 19.44 7.43 14.89
C TYR A 197 18.60 6.17 15.03
N LEU A 198 19.15 5.19 15.73
CA LEU A 198 18.46 4.00 16.14
C LEU A 198 18.51 3.94 17.67
N CYS A 199 17.39 3.63 18.30
CA CYS A 199 17.26 3.56 19.75
C CYS A 199 16.71 2.20 20.14
N ASP A 200 17.39 1.51 21.05
CA ASP A 200 16.84 0.40 21.81
C ASP A 200 15.85 0.96 22.82
N THR A 201 14.57 0.63 22.72
CA THR A 201 13.61 1.12 23.71
C THR A 201 13.65 0.35 25.02
N ASP A 202 14.24 -0.85 25.02
CA ASP A 202 14.28 -1.71 26.20
C ASP A 202 15.56 -1.46 27.00
N ARG A 203 16.67 -1.23 26.29
CA ARG A 203 17.99 -0.94 26.90
C ARG A 203 18.31 0.56 27.00
N GLU A 204 17.46 1.42 26.44
CA GLU A 204 17.65 2.88 26.34
C GLU A 204 19.01 3.25 25.73
N LYS A 205 19.47 2.46 24.75
CA LYS A 205 20.73 2.67 24.04
C LYS A 205 20.50 3.34 22.72
N PHE A 206 21.32 4.34 22.41
CA PHE A 206 21.22 5.11 21.17
C PHE A 206 22.45 4.89 20.31
N TRP A 207 22.22 4.64 19.03
CA TRP A 207 23.25 4.50 18.02
C TRP A 207 22.96 5.44 16.87
N ARG A 208 24.03 5.88 16.20
CA ARG A 208 23.91 6.56 14.92
C ARG A 208 23.97 5.53 13.81
N VAL A 209 23.08 5.63 12.83
CA VAL A 209 23.16 4.83 11.61
C VAL A 209 24.25 5.42 10.71
N GLY A 210 25.39 4.73 10.67
CA GLY A 210 26.62 5.17 10.01
C GLY A 210 27.26 6.40 10.64
N TYR A 211 28.39 6.83 10.07
CA TYR A 211 29.19 7.94 10.62
C TYR A 211 29.04 9.26 9.85
N LYS A 212 28.67 9.19 8.57
CA LYS A 212 28.57 10.37 7.71
C LYS A 212 27.23 11.07 7.90
N GLU A 213 27.32 12.37 8.13
CA GLU A 213 26.17 13.26 8.28
C GLU A 213 25.51 13.51 6.93
N ARG A 214 24.30 14.05 6.99
CA ARG A 214 23.53 14.50 5.84
C ARG A 214 23.02 15.91 6.11
N ASP A 215 22.53 16.58 5.09
CA ASP A 215 21.93 17.90 5.22
C ASP A 215 20.71 17.97 4.32
N GLY A 216 19.53 17.98 4.94
CA GLY A 216 18.24 18.04 4.26
C GLY A 216 17.23 17.01 4.77
N GLU A 217 16.02 17.06 4.21
CA GLU A 217 14.95 16.12 4.55
C GLU A 217 15.22 14.76 3.90
N TYR A 218 15.47 13.76 4.73
CA TYR A 218 15.72 12.39 4.29
C TYR A 218 14.97 11.40 5.17
N GLY A 219 14.27 10.47 4.52
CA GLY A 219 13.48 9.44 5.18
C GLY A 219 14.32 8.27 5.68
N ALA A 220 13.72 7.45 6.52
CA ALA A 220 14.26 6.16 6.92
C ALA A 220 13.13 5.22 7.35
N CYS A 221 13.26 3.93 7.07
CA CYS A 221 12.28 2.93 7.49
C CYS A 221 12.95 1.59 7.79
N PHE A 222 12.25 0.77 8.57
CA PHE A 222 12.59 -0.63 8.71
C PHE A 222 12.09 -1.43 7.51
N TYR A 223 12.80 -2.51 7.20
CA TYR A 223 12.40 -3.48 6.20
C TYR A 223 12.01 -4.78 6.92
N PRO A 224 10.71 -5.02 7.14
CA PRO A 224 10.25 -6.18 7.88
C PRO A 224 10.61 -7.46 7.13
N GLN A 225 11.08 -8.47 7.87
CA GLN A 225 11.26 -9.79 7.29
C GLN A 225 9.89 -10.44 7.13
N ASN A 226 9.50 -10.65 5.88
CA ASN A 226 8.33 -11.48 5.59
C ASN A 226 8.62 -12.92 6.06
N ARG A 227 7.75 -13.43 6.92
CA ARG A 227 7.83 -14.71 7.67
C ARG A 227 7.93 -16.00 6.80
N GLY A 228 8.23 -15.91 5.51
CA GLY A 228 8.24 -17.08 4.61
C GLY A 228 9.42 -17.19 3.64
N LEU A 229 10.16 -16.11 3.34
CA LEU A 229 11.23 -16.14 2.31
C LEU A 229 12.63 -15.83 2.83
N LEU A 230 12.74 -15.26 4.05
CA LEU A 230 14.01 -14.78 4.63
C LEU A 230 14.18 -15.24 6.09
N VAL A 231 13.65 -16.43 6.43
CA VAL A 231 13.81 -17.01 7.78
C VAL A 231 15.32 -17.16 8.06
N GLY A 232 15.84 -16.35 8.99
CA GLY A 232 17.24 -16.40 9.44
C GLY A 232 18.15 -15.26 8.97
N GLN A 233 17.70 -14.33 8.12
CA GLN A 233 18.48 -13.11 7.87
C GLN A 233 18.42 -12.16 9.08
N PRO A 234 19.37 -11.24 9.27
CA PRO A 234 19.25 -10.19 10.27
C PRO A 234 18.27 -9.10 9.78
N PRO A 235 17.49 -8.47 10.68
CA PRO A 235 16.58 -7.41 10.29
C PRO A 235 17.37 -6.18 9.79
N LEU A 236 16.82 -5.51 8.78
CA LEU A 236 17.49 -4.42 8.06
C LEU A 236 16.68 -3.12 8.12
N LEU A 237 17.39 -2.01 8.05
CA LEU A 237 16.79 -0.68 7.90
C LEU A 237 17.41 0.06 6.72
N TYR A 238 16.63 0.93 6.13
CA TYR A 238 17.05 1.77 5.01
C TYR A 238 17.01 3.25 5.40
N SER A 239 18.08 3.97 5.12
CA SER A 239 18.22 5.40 5.40
C SER A 239 18.58 6.17 4.14
N ALA A 240 17.72 7.11 3.73
CA ALA A 240 17.98 7.98 2.59
C ALA A 240 19.16 8.92 2.85
N ARG A 241 19.90 9.22 1.78
CA ARG A 241 21.11 10.04 1.76
C ARG A 241 21.19 10.94 0.52
N PRO A 242 21.96 12.04 0.57
CA PRO A 242 22.15 12.93 -0.56
C PRO A 242 22.62 12.22 -1.84
N GLY A 243 22.13 12.71 -3.00
CA GLY A 243 22.47 12.20 -4.33
C GLY A 243 21.71 10.93 -4.75
N SER A 244 20.45 10.79 -4.34
CA SER A 244 19.61 9.61 -4.60
C SER A 244 20.24 8.31 -4.12
N ARG A 245 20.77 8.35 -2.89
CA ARG A 245 21.41 7.19 -2.25
C ARG A 245 20.54 6.69 -1.12
N ILE A 246 20.59 5.38 -0.89
CA ILE A 246 19.97 4.74 0.26
C ILE A 246 21.03 3.86 0.91
N TRP A 247 21.26 4.05 2.21
CA TRP A 247 22.05 3.12 3.00
C TRP A 247 21.18 1.99 3.47
N GLU A 248 21.67 0.77 3.29
CA GLU A 248 21.20 -0.41 3.98
C GLU A 248 22.04 -0.58 5.24
N ALA A 249 21.39 -0.75 6.38
CA ALA A 249 22.07 -0.87 7.65
C ALA A 249 21.49 -1.99 8.51
N SER A 250 22.35 -2.55 9.36
CA SER A 250 21.95 -3.50 10.38
C SER A 250 21.18 -2.80 11.49
N PHE A 251 20.50 -3.59 12.31
CA PHE A 251 19.86 -3.11 13.53
C PHE A 251 20.87 -2.61 14.58
N ASN A 252 22.19 -2.74 14.38
CA ASN A 252 23.18 -2.11 15.27
C ASN A 252 23.64 -0.73 14.78
N GLY A 253 23.05 -0.23 13.68
CA GLY A 253 23.42 1.06 13.07
C GLY A 253 24.63 1.00 12.14
N GLU A 254 25.15 -0.20 11.85
CA GLU A 254 26.25 -0.39 10.91
C GLU A 254 25.75 -0.35 9.47
N VAL A 255 26.40 0.43 8.62
CA VAL A 255 26.05 0.51 7.20
C VAL A 255 26.65 -0.69 6.47
N LEU A 256 25.78 -1.51 5.88
CA LEU A 256 26.16 -2.73 5.16
C LEU A 256 26.43 -2.42 3.68
N SER A 257 25.56 -1.62 3.06
CA SER A 257 25.67 -1.29 1.64
C SER A 257 25.12 0.10 1.33
N THR A 258 25.54 0.66 0.20
CA THR A 258 25.05 1.95 -0.32
C THR A 258 24.47 1.76 -1.72
N HIS A 259 23.14 1.79 -1.80
CA HIS A 259 22.38 1.76 -3.04
C HIS A 259 22.42 3.14 -3.71
N GLN A 260 22.77 3.19 -4.99
CA GLN A 260 22.91 4.44 -5.75
C GLN A 260 21.92 4.49 -6.92
N PHE A 261 20.84 5.25 -6.77
CA PHE A 261 19.73 5.27 -7.71
C PHE A 261 19.81 6.37 -8.78
N LYS A 262 20.76 7.31 -8.68
CA LYS A 262 20.90 8.42 -9.66
C LYS A 262 20.95 7.95 -11.12
N GLN A 263 21.75 6.93 -11.42
CA GLN A 263 21.87 6.38 -12.76
C GLN A 263 20.73 5.39 -13.10
N PRO A 264 20.33 4.47 -12.19
CA PRO A 264 19.14 3.64 -12.43
C PRO A 264 17.84 4.41 -12.71
N LEU A 265 17.70 5.64 -12.19
CA LEU A 265 16.57 6.55 -12.46
C LEU A 265 16.61 7.18 -13.87
N ALA A 266 17.67 6.96 -14.66
CA ALA A 266 17.77 7.36 -16.06
C ALA A 266 16.98 6.42 -16.98
N CYS A 267 15.80 5.97 -16.54
CA CYS A 267 14.82 5.26 -17.35
C CYS A 267 13.58 6.15 -17.55
N PRO A 268 12.78 5.94 -18.59
CA PRO A 268 11.58 6.74 -18.80
C PRO A 268 10.50 6.44 -17.75
N PRO A 269 9.66 7.43 -17.41
CA PRO A 269 8.56 7.19 -16.47
C PRO A 269 7.57 6.21 -17.08
N LEU A 270 7.06 5.28 -16.27
CA LEU A 270 5.92 4.47 -16.66
C LEU A 270 4.64 5.27 -16.48
N PRO A 271 3.69 5.21 -17.43
CA PRO A 271 2.44 5.94 -17.33
C PRO A 271 1.60 5.42 -16.16
N LEU A 272 0.90 6.34 -15.48
CA LEU A 272 -0.18 5.99 -14.57
C LEU A 272 -1.34 5.45 -15.41
N ILE A 273 -1.78 4.22 -15.13
CA ILE A 273 -2.98 3.68 -15.77
C ILE A 273 -4.19 4.21 -15.02
N THR A 274 -4.91 5.16 -15.59
CA THR A 274 -6.09 5.77 -14.96
C THR A 274 -7.28 5.74 -15.90
N TYR A 275 -8.49 5.82 -15.35
CA TYR A 275 -9.72 5.97 -16.13
C TYR A 275 -9.89 7.39 -16.71
N ARG A 276 -9.06 8.35 -16.28
CA ARG A 276 -9.17 9.78 -16.64
C ARG A 276 -8.51 10.11 -17.97
N ASP A 277 -7.35 9.53 -18.23
CA ASP A 277 -6.44 9.89 -19.31
C ASP A 277 -5.89 8.63 -19.99
N GLU A 278 -5.57 8.73 -21.28
CA GLU A 278 -4.90 7.64 -21.99
C GLU A 278 -3.42 7.52 -21.59
N PRO A 279 -2.91 6.29 -21.39
CA PRO A 279 -1.54 6.09 -20.95
C PRO A 279 -0.55 6.48 -22.06
N HIS A 280 0.32 7.44 -21.76
CA HIS A 280 1.37 7.88 -22.68
C HIS A 280 2.75 7.49 -22.15
N TYR A 281 3.42 6.58 -22.86
CA TYR A 281 4.79 6.19 -22.56
C TYR A 281 5.74 6.82 -23.58
N ASN A 282 6.69 7.64 -23.11
CA ASN A 282 7.70 8.26 -23.96
C ASN A 282 9.08 7.62 -23.72
N PRO A 283 9.57 6.73 -24.62
CA PRO A 283 10.83 6.04 -24.42
C PRO A 283 12.07 6.93 -24.52
N ALA A 284 11.96 8.19 -24.97
CA ALA A 284 13.10 9.08 -25.16
C ALA A 284 13.60 9.72 -23.86
N GLN A 285 12.78 9.80 -22.82
CA GLN A 285 13.12 10.46 -21.56
C GLN A 285 14.02 9.55 -20.71
N LYS A 286 15.33 9.83 -20.66
CA LYS A 286 16.31 8.98 -19.94
C LYS A 286 17.38 9.80 -19.22
N SER A 287 16.99 10.88 -18.55
CA SER A 287 17.94 11.70 -17.81
C SER A 287 18.18 11.14 -16.40
N PRO A 288 19.45 11.05 -15.93
CA PRO A 288 19.75 10.74 -14.54
C PRO A 288 19.10 11.76 -13.60
N GLN A 289 18.51 11.28 -12.50
CA GLN A 289 17.78 12.13 -11.57
C GLN A 289 18.50 12.23 -10.23
N SER A 290 18.66 13.44 -9.70
CA SER A 290 19.27 13.69 -8.39
C SER A 290 18.20 14.19 -7.42
N ILE A 291 17.45 13.25 -6.87
CA ILE A 291 16.28 13.44 -6.02
C ILE A 291 16.66 13.24 -4.55
N ALA A 292 16.08 14.06 -3.67
CA ALA A 292 16.09 13.84 -2.23
C ALA A 292 14.91 12.93 -1.83
N PHE A 293 15.21 11.78 -1.23
CA PHE A 293 14.18 10.86 -0.75
C PHE A 293 13.74 11.29 0.66
N THR A 294 12.78 12.22 0.72
CA THR A 294 12.35 12.89 1.97
C THR A 294 11.65 11.95 2.94
N LYS A 295 10.95 10.94 2.42
CA LYS A 295 10.30 9.87 3.17
C LYS A 295 10.65 8.53 2.51
N LEU A 296 10.83 7.51 3.33
CA LEU A 296 10.95 6.13 2.85
C LEU A 296 9.87 5.30 3.51
N LEU A 297 9.04 4.62 2.73
CA LEU A 297 8.01 3.71 3.24
C LEU A 297 8.30 2.30 2.73
N TYR A 298 8.13 1.32 3.59
CA TYR A 298 8.00 -0.06 3.15
C TYR A 298 6.66 -0.24 2.42
N PHE A 299 6.69 -0.84 1.25
CA PHE A 299 5.54 -0.91 0.36
C PHE A 299 5.41 -2.27 -0.34
N GLY A 300 4.18 -2.79 -0.35
CA GLY A 300 3.92 -4.17 -0.78
C GLY A 300 4.65 -5.17 0.10
N ASP A 301 5.24 -6.19 -0.53
CA ASP A 301 5.95 -7.26 0.19
C ASP A 301 7.46 -7.08 0.21
N GLN A 302 8.01 -6.31 -0.73
CA GLN A 302 9.46 -6.23 -0.89
C GLN A 302 10.03 -4.88 -1.34
N ASN A 303 9.21 -3.83 -1.45
CA ASN A 303 9.65 -2.58 -2.09
C ASN A 303 9.81 -1.42 -1.10
N LEU A 304 10.58 -0.43 -1.52
CA LEU A 304 10.66 0.89 -0.90
C LEU A 304 9.95 1.91 -1.78
N LEU A 305 9.15 2.77 -1.16
CA LEU A 305 8.43 3.86 -1.78
C LEU A 305 8.97 5.21 -1.29
N THR A 306 9.17 6.14 -2.22
CA THR A 306 9.39 7.57 -1.96
C THR A 306 8.67 8.37 -3.03
N TRP A 307 8.45 9.66 -2.78
CA TRP A 307 7.84 10.56 -3.76
C TRP A 307 8.48 11.94 -3.70
N THR A 308 8.29 12.70 -4.78
CA THR A 308 8.47 14.15 -4.83
C THR A 308 7.09 14.81 -4.96
N ASP A 309 7.04 16.12 -5.15
CA ASP A 309 5.83 16.84 -5.53
C ASP A 309 5.27 16.46 -6.93
N SER A 310 6.03 15.70 -7.72
CA SER A 310 5.82 15.51 -9.16
C SER A 310 5.89 14.06 -9.61
N ALA A 311 6.38 13.13 -8.77
CA ALA A 311 6.50 11.73 -9.14
C ALA A 311 6.54 10.80 -7.93
N ILE A 312 6.16 9.55 -8.18
CA ILE A 312 6.25 8.41 -7.26
C ILE A 312 7.38 7.50 -7.74
N TYR A 313 8.21 7.04 -6.81
CA TYR A 313 9.37 6.18 -7.09
C TYR A 313 9.30 4.92 -6.23
N ILE A 314 9.46 3.76 -6.87
CA ILE A 314 9.43 2.46 -6.21
C ILE A 314 10.72 1.70 -6.53
N PHE A 315 11.39 1.22 -5.48
CA PHE A 315 12.65 0.49 -5.57
C PHE A 315 12.50 -0.90 -5.00
N THR A 316 13.27 -1.84 -5.55
CA THR A 316 13.46 -3.18 -4.99
C THR A 316 14.86 -3.23 -4.40
N PRO A 317 15.02 -2.96 -3.09
CA PRO A 317 16.33 -2.73 -2.49
C PRO A 317 17.23 -3.98 -2.48
N GLN A 318 16.66 -5.20 -2.46
CA GLN A 318 17.41 -6.47 -2.48
C GLN A 318 18.41 -6.52 -3.64
N ASN A 319 17.99 -6.00 -4.80
CA ASN A 319 18.76 -6.04 -6.03
C ASN A 319 19.27 -4.65 -6.44
N GLY A 320 19.02 -3.61 -5.63
CA GLY A 320 19.38 -2.22 -5.94
C GLY A 320 18.72 -1.67 -7.21
N GLN A 321 17.53 -2.16 -7.57
CA GLN A 321 16.86 -1.83 -8.83
C GLN A 321 15.69 -0.84 -8.63
N VAL A 322 15.41 -0.05 -9.67
CA VAL A 322 14.18 0.74 -9.79
C VAL A 322 13.11 -0.18 -10.33
N LEU A 323 12.03 -0.40 -9.57
CA LEU A 323 10.89 -1.18 -10.04
C LEU A 323 10.12 -0.38 -11.08
N LEU A 324 9.79 0.86 -10.74
CA LEU A 324 9.21 1.86 -11.63
C LEU A 324 9.30 3.25 -10.99
N TRP A 325 9.07 4.27 -11.81
CA TRP A 325 8.66 5.57 -11.34
C TRP A 325 7.63 6.16 -12.30
N THR A 326 6.71 6.96 -11.76
CA THR A 326 5.56 7.48 -12.50
C THR A 326 5.34 8.94 -12.12
N GLU A 327 5.11 9.78 -13.13
CA GLU A 327 4.80 11.20 -12.93
C GLU A 327 3.37 11.35 -12.38
N VAL A 328 3.27 11.96 -11.20
CA VAL A 328 2.02 12.28 -10.53
C VAL A 328 2.20 13.64 -9.88
N LYS A 329 1.49 14.64 -10.40
CA LYS A 329 1.69 16.04 -10.02
C LYS A 329 1.01 16.40 -8.70
N ASP A 330 1.54 17.45 -8.08
CA ASP A 330 0.96 18.12 -6.92
C ASP A 330 0.86 17.20 -5.69
N LEU A 331 1.81 16.28 -5.50
CA LEU A 331 1.82 15.35 -4.37
C LEU A 331 2.29 16.02 -3.08
N VAL A 332 1.50 15.89 -2.02
CA VAL A 332 1.82 16.43 -0.68
C VAL A 332 2.14 15.30 0.29
N ASN A 333 1.31 14.27 0.34
CA ASN A 333 1.46 13.16 1.27
C ASN A 333 0.94 11.86 0.65
N ILE A 334 1.57 10.74 0.99
CA ILE A 334 1.13 9.41 0.57
C ILE A 334 1.06 8.51 1.81
N ALA A 335 -0.08 7.88 2.02
CA ALA A 335 -0.17 6.76 2.96
C ALA A 335 -0.36 5.45 2.20
N VAL A 336 0.18 4.38 2.76
CA VAL A 336 0.21 3.07 2.13
C VAL A 336 -0.43 2.02 3.01
N TYR A 337 -1.14 1.08 2.38
CA TYR A 337 -1.57 -0.15 3.01
C TYR A 337 -1.41 -1.28 2.00
N ARG A 338 -0.54 -2.26 2.31
CA ARG A 338 -0.16 -3.32 1.37
C ARG A 338 0.37 -2.73 0.05
N ASN A 339 -0.32 -2.98 -1.07
CA ASN A 339 0.01 -2.49 -2.39
C ASN A 339 -0.85 -1.28 -2.83
N GLU A 340 -1.61 -0.68 -1.91
CA GLU A 340 -2.45 0.48 -2.17
C GLU A 340 -1.78 1.76 -1.66
N LEU A 341 -1.90 2.83 -2.43
CA LEU A 341 -1.42 4.17 -2.14
C LEU A 341 -2.61 5.13 -2.12
N PHE A 342 -2.66 5.98 -1.10
CA PHE A 342 -3.60 7.08 -0.97
C PHE A 342 -2.81 8.38 -1.03
N CYS A 343 -2.95 9.11 -2.13
CA CYS A 343 -2.14 10.28 -2.42
C CYS A 343 -2.96 11.56 -2.21
N LEU A 344 -2.55 12.36 -1.22
CA LEU A 344 -3.06 13.71 -1.01
C LEU A 344 -2.37 14.67 -1.97
N HIS A 345 -3.16 15.39 -2.75
CA HIS A 345 -2.66 16.45 -3.62
C HIS A 345 -2.79 17.84 -2.98
N GLY A 346 -1.95 18.79 -3.35
CA GLY A 346 -1.97 20.18 -2.84
C GLY A 346 -3.24 20.95 -3.19
N SER A 347 -3.90 20.56 -4.29
CA SER A 347 -5.26 20.95 -4.67
C SER A 347 -6.35 20.48 -3.70
N GLY A 348 -6.05 19.55 -2.78
CA GLY A 348 -7.00 18.91 -1.87
C GLY A 348 -7.64 17.64 -2.43
N ARG A 349 -7.33 17.27 -3.69
CA ARG A 349 -7.77 16.01 -4.29
C ARG A 349 -7.10 14.82 -3.58
N LEU A 350 -7.79 13.69 -3.58
CA LEU A 350 -7.30 12.40 -3.12
C LEU A 350 -7.34 11.40 -4.28
N SER A 351 -6.22 10.75 -4.60
CA SER A 351 -6.18 9.63 -5.54
C SER A 351 -5.91 8.32 -4.83
N HIS A 352 -6.54 7.24 -5.33
CA HIS A 352 -6.35 5.88 -4.85
C HIS A 352 -5.67 5.06 -5.94
N ILE A 353 -4.39 4.78 -5.73
CA ILE A 353 -3.53 4.13 -6.70
C ILE A 353 -3.14 2.76 -6.16
N SER A 354 -3.06 1.74 -7.01
CA SER A 354 -2.58 0.42 -6.65
C SER A 354 -1.33 0.07 -7.47
N LEU A 355 -0.33 -0.53 -6.82
CA LEU A 355 0.74 -1.23 -7.52
C LEU A 355 0.26 -2.63 -7.89
N LEU A 356 0.32 -2.96 -9.17
CA LEU A 356 -0.06 -4.26 -9.72
C LEU A 356 0.96 -4.71 -10.75
N SER A 357 1.04 -6.02 -10.97
CA SER A 357 1.65 -6.54 -12.19
C SER A 357 0.79 -6.17 -13.41
N ALA A 358 1.42 -6.01 -14.58
CA ALA A 358 0.72 -5.55 -15.77
C ALA A 358 -0.42 -6.51 -16.18
N GLU A 359 -0.23 -7.82 -16.02
CA GLU A 359 -1.27 -8.81 -16.31
C GLU A 359 -2.47 -8.69 -15.35
N ARG A 360 -2.23 -8.41 -14.06
CA ARG A 360 -3.33 -8.17 -13.11
C ARG A 360 -4.04 -6.85 -13.38
N CYS A 361 -3.33 -5.86 -13.91
CA CYS A 361 -3.93 -4.60 -14.34
C CYS A 361 -4.91 -4.85 -15.49
N VAL A 362 -4.50 -5.57 -16.53
CA VAL A 362 -5.37 -5.93 -17.66
C VAL A 362 -6.57 -6.74 -17.19
N GLU A 363 -6.38 -7.76 -16.35
CA GLU A 363 -7.48 -8.56 -15.78
C GLU A 363 -8.53 -7.67 -15.08
N ARG A 364 -8.09 -6.68 -14.28
CA ARG A 364 -8.99 -5.73 -13.62
C ARG A 364 -9.70 -4.80 -14.60
N LEU A 365 -9.01 -4.32 -15.64
CA LEU A 365 -9.61 -3.47 -16.67
C LEU A 365 -10.68 -4.22 -17.47
N LEU A 366 -10.44 -5.49 -17.80
CA LEU A 366 -11.42 -6.36 -18.48
C LEU A 366 -12.67 -6.58 -17.63
N ARG A 367 -12.53 -6.80 -16.32
CA ARG A 367 -13.67 -6.92 -15.40
C ARG A 367 -14.51 -5.65 -15.29
N ARG A 368 -13.92 -4.50 -15.61
CA ARG A 368 -14.56 -3.17 -15.61
C ARG A 368 -14.98 -2.73 -17.00
N GLU A 369 -14.90 -3.61 -18.01
CA GLU A 369 -15.27 -3.34 -19.40
C GLU A 369 -14.52 -2.14 -20.02
N SER A 370 -13.32 -1.84 -19.51
CA SER A 370 -12.48 -0.77 -20.04
C SER A 370 -11.59 -1.28 -21.18
N TRP A 371 -12.22 -1.59 -22.31
CA TRP A 371 -11.60 -2.32 -23.42
C TRP A 371 -10.40 -1.60 -24.05
N SER A 372 -10.53 -0.30 -24.33
CA SER A 372 -9.46 0.49 -24.96
C SER A 372 -8.21 0.57 -24.06
N LEU A 373 -8.39 0.86 -22.77
CA LEU A 373 -7.29 0.89 -21.80
C LEU A 373 -6.68 -0.50 -21.60
N ALA A 374 -7.49 -1.56 -21.51
CA ALA A 374 -6.99 -2.93 -21.39
C ALA A 374 -6.10 -3.31 -22.58
N ALA A 375 -6.55 -3.00 -23.81
CA ALA A 375 -5.77 -3.24 -25.02
C ALA A 375 -4.48 -2.40 -25.06
N GLY A 376 -4.55 -1.13 -24.66
CA GLY A 376 -3.37 -0.27 -24.56
C GLY A 376 -2.30 -0.83 -23.62
N VAL A 377 -2.72 -1.33 -22.45
CA VAL A 377 -1.81 -1.97 -21.49
C VAL A 377 -1.27 -3.30 -22.05
N CYS A 378 -2.08 -4.10 -22.74
CA CYS A 378 -1.61 -5.33 -23.40
C CYS A 378 -0.49 -5.05 -24.42
N CYS A 379 -0.69 -4.07 -25.29
CA CYS A 379 0.30 -3.70 -26.31
C CYS A 379 1.58 -3.13 -25.68
N MET A 380 1.42 -2.29 -24.66
CA MET A 380 2.54 -1.65 -23.96
C MET A 380 3.38 -2.65 -23.15
N PHE A 381 2.75 -3.61 -22.48
CA PHE A 381 3.40 -4.62 -21.62
C PHE A 381 3.33 -6.03 -22.22
N GLN A 382 3.54 -6.14 -23.54
CA GLN A 382 3.39 -7.40 -24.26
C GLN A 382 4.21 -8.55 -23.65
N HIS A 383 5.43 -8.30 -23.16
CA HIS A 383 6.30 -9.31 -22.55
C HIS A 383 5.72 -9.93 -21.28
N THR A 384 4.95 -9.15 -20.53
CA THR A 384 4.30 -9.62 -19.31
C THR A 384 3.04 -10.39 -19.64
N VAL A 385 2.27 -9.94 -20.63
CA VAL A 385 1.02 -10.57 -21.07
C VAL A 385 1.25 -11.88 -21.82
N THR A 386 2.31 -11.98 -22.63
CA THR A 386 2.63 -13.22 -23.39
C THR A 386 3.30 -14.30 -22.55
N SER A 387 3.71 -13.98 -21.31
CA SER A 387 4.31 -14.92 -20.38
C SER A 387 3.39 -16.11 -20.06
N SER A 388 3.97 -17.31 -19.93
CA SER A 388 3.25 -18.51 -19.50
C SER A 388 2.54 -18.34 -18.14
N ARG A 389 3.08 -17.50 -17.25
CA ARG A 389 2.49 -17.18 -15.95
C ARG A 389 1.20 -16.37 -16.07
N ALA A 390 1.14 -15.46 -17.04
CA ALA A 390 -0.01 -14.58 -17.25
C ALA A 390 -1.26 -15.32 -17.76
N ARG A 391 -1.09 -16.51 -18.38
CA ARG A 391 -2.21 -17.33 -18.87
C ARG A 391 -3.23 -17.71 -17.79
N LYS A 392 -2.81 -17.76 -16.52
CA LYS A 392 -3.72 -18.02 -15.39
C LYS A 392 -4.66 -16.86 -15.10
N SER A 393 -4.21 -15.62 -15.30
CA SER A 393 -5.00 -14.41 -15.04
C SER A 393 -5.67 -13.87 -16.30
N ILE A 394 -5.05 -14.04 -17.47
CA ILE A 394 -5.56 -13.62 -18.77
C ILE A 394 -5.42 -14.77 -19.78
N PRO A 395 -6.42 -15.66 -19.84
CA PRO A 395 -6.53 -16.66 -20.89
C PRO A 395 -6.66 -16.05 -22.29
N ILE A 396 -6.33 -16.84 -23.33
CA ILE A 396 -6.37 -16.37 -24.73
C ILE A 396 -7.78 -15.96 -25.17
N ASP A 397 -8.80 -16.69 -24.71
CA ASP A 397 -10.22 -16.39 -24.93
C ASP A 397 -10.63 -15.02 -24.40
N ARG A 398 -10.01 -14.56 -23.30
CA ARG A 398 -10.24 -13.20 -22.77
C ARG A 398 -9.63 -12.13 -23.66
N LEU A 399 -8.47 -12.40 -24.27
CA LEU A 399 -7.83 -11.46 -25.21
C LEU A 399 -8.54 -11.42 -26.57
N GLU A 400 -9.02 -12.57 -27.05
CA GLU A 400 -9.88 -12.63 -28.24
C GLU A 400 -11.21 -11.91 -27.99
N HIS A 401 -11.81 -12.10 -26.82
CA HIS A 401 -12.99 -11.34 -26.43
C HIS A 401 -12.71 -9.83 -26.38
N LEU A 402 -11.61 -9.41 -25.74
CA LEU A 402 -11.17 -8.01 -25.75
C LEU A 402 -11.08 -7.45 -27.18
N ARG A 403 -10.44 -8.18 -28.10
CA ARG A 403 -10.34 -7.81 -29.51
C ARG A 403 -11.72 -7.66 -30.15
N SER A 404 -12.65 -8.57 -29.88
CA SER A 404 -14.02 -8.51 -30.41
C SER A 404 -14.81 -7.28 -29.94
N GLN A 405 -14.51 -6.77 -28.74
CA GLN A 405 -15.16 -5.59 -28.17
C GLN A 405 -14.55 -4.27 -28.66
N LEU A 406 -13.34 -4.29 -29.22
CA LEU A 406 -12.72 -3.10 -29.79
C LEU A 406 -13.33 -2.81 -31.17
N SER A 407 -13.87 -1.61 -31.33
CA SER A 407 -14.35 -1.15 -32.63
C SER A 407 -13.17 -0.86 -33.57
N SER A 408 -13.01 -1.68 -34.61
CA SER A 408 -11.95 -1.52 -35.63
C SER A 408 -11.98 -0.16 -36.33
N SER A 409 -13.12 0.55 -36.30
CA SER A 409 -13.28 1.91 -36.84
C SER A 409 -12.65 3.00 -35.98
N THR A 410 -12.55 2.79 -34.67
CA THR A 410 -12.14 3.83 -33.70
C THR A 410 -10.66 3.71 -33.34
N HIS A 411 -10.14 2.48 -33.26
CA HIS A 411 -8.73 2.22 -32.91
C HIS A 411 -8.08 1.16 -33.82
N PRO A 412 -7.96 1.40 -35.14
CA PRO A 412 -7.46 0.39 -36.08
C PRO A 412 -6.04 -0.10 -35.74
N GLU A 413 -5.15 0.83 -35.40
CA GLU A 413 -3.75 0.52 -35.05
C GLU A 413 -3.65 -0.34 -33.77
N LEU A 414 -4.48 -0.02 -32.77
CA LEU A 414 -4.50 -0.75 -31.50
C LEU A 414 -4.95 -2.20 -31.69
N CYS A 415 -5.94 -2.42 -32.56
CA CYS A 415 -6.39 -3.76 -32.91
C CYS A 415 -5.28 -4.57 -33.59
N VAL A 416 -4.54 -3.97 -34.53
CA VAL A 416 -3.41 -4.63 -35.21
C VAL A 416 -2.30 -5.00 -34.22
N GLN A 417 -1.93 -4.09 -33.32
CA GLN A 417 -0.93 -4.39 -32.30
C GLN A 417 -1.41 -5.50 -31.35
N LEU A 418 -2.68 -5.48 -30.95
CA LEU A 418 -3.25 -6.51 -30.09
C LEU A 418 -3.25 -7.87 -30.78
N GLU A 419 -3.52 -7.94 -32.08
CA GLU A 419 -3.41 -9.16 -32.88
C GLU A 419 -1.99 -9.71 -32.90
N GLU A 420 -0.99 -8.84 -33.00
CA GLU A 420 0.41 -9.23 -32.92
C GLU A 420 0.73 -9.81 -31.53
N VAL A 421 0.22 -9.21 -30.44
CA VAL A 421 0.38 -9.75 -29.08
C VAL A 421 -0.31 -11.10 -28.92
N ILE A 422 -1.51 -11.26 -29.46
CA ILE A 422 -2.27 -12.53 -29.40
C ILE A 422 -1.54 -13.62 -30.19
N SER A 423 -1.00 -13.31 -31.37
CA SER A 423 -0.29 -14.31 -32.19
C SER A 423 1.02 -14.81 -31.57
N LYS A 424 1.63 -14.02 -30.67
CA LYS A 424 2.81 -14.43 -29.87
C LYS A 424 2.46 -15.40 -28.74
N LEU A 425 1.18 -15.61 -28.43
CA LEU A 425 0.76 -16.61 -27.44
C LEU A 425 0.72 -18.00 -28.10
N GLU A 426 1.71 -18.85 -27.79
CA GLU A 426 1.68 -20.25 -28.26
C GLU A 426 0.43 -21.00 -27.73
N PRO A 427 -0.25 -21.82 -28.56
CA PRO A 427 -1.38 -22.65 -28.14
C PRO A 427 -1.03 -23.58 -26.96
N LEU A 428 -2.00 -23.85 -26.09
CA LEU A 428 -1.87 -24.71 -24.91
C LEU A 428 -1.35 -26.14 -25.21
N ASP A 429 -1.56 -26.62 -26.43
CA ASP A 429 -1.26 -28.01 -26.81
C ASP A 429 0.21 -28.30 -27.09
N SER A 430 1.05 -27.27 -27.21
CA SER A 430 2.50 -27.45 -27.44
C SER A 430 3.28 -27.83 -26.17
N ALA A 431 2.68 -27.72 -24.99
CA ALA A 431 3.35 -27.95 -23.70
C ALA A 431 2.93 -29.25 -22.97
N SER A 432 2.16 -30.13 -23.61
CA SER A 432 1.71 -31.41 -23.03
C SER A 432 2.38 -32.64 -23.64
N SER A 433 3.51 -32.48 -24.36
CA SER A 433 4.23 -33.60 -24.99
C SER A 433 5.73 -33.65 -24.63
N SER A 434 6.06 -33.72 -23.34
CA SER A 434 7.41 -34.19 -22.92
C SER A 434 7.47 -34.81 -21.52
N ARG A 435 6.37 -35.42 -21.05
CA ARG A 435 6.41 -36.34 -19.88
C ARG A 435 5.60 -37.60 -20.13
N ARG A 436 5.91 -38.31 -21.22
CA ARG A 436 5.71 -39.76 -21.25
C ARG A 436 6.67 -40.43 -22.24
N SER A 437 7.43 -41.38 -21.68
CA SER A 437 8.16 -42.47 -22.35
C SER A 437 9.28 -42.12 -23.33
N SER A 438 10.51 -42.09 -22.80
CA SER A 438 11.64 -42.77 -23.42
C SER A 438 12.41 -43.55 -22.34
N ILE A 439 11.84 -44.69 -21.94
CA ILE A 439 12.65 -45.80 -21.45
C ILE A 439 13.35 -46.40 -22.68
N SER A 440 14.55 -45.90 -22.93
CA SER A 440 15.48 -46.46 -23.92
C SER A 440 16.75 -46.74 -23.15
N SER A 441 16.85 -47.98 -22.68
CA SER A 441 18.06 -48.62 -22.19
C SER A 441 19.21 -48.44 -23.17
N HIS A 442 20.26 -47.71 -22.79
CA HIS A 442 21.66 -48.03 -23.10
C HIS A 442 22.58 -47.13 -22.25
N GLU A 443 23.62 -47.75 -21.69
CA GLU A 443 24.65 -47.15 -20.86
C GLU A 443 25.25 -45.88 -21.50
N SER A 444 25.15 -44.75 -20.80
CA SER A 444 25.90 -43.54 -21.15
C SER A 444 27.07 -43.35 -20.19
N PHE A 445 28.26 -43.63 -20.72
CA PHE A 445 29.55 -43.34 -20.11
C PHE A 445 29.80 -41.84 -20.13
N ASN A 446 30.13 -41.22 -18.98
CA ASN A 446 30.66 -39.85 -18.96
C ASN A 446 32.16 -39.88 -19.25
N VAL A 447 32.54 -39.41 -20.44
CA VAL A 447 33.94 -39.27 -20.87
C VAL A 447 34.43 -37.87 -20.46
N LEU A 448 35.54 -37.81 -19.72
CA LEU A 448 36.31 -36.59 -19.48
C LEU A 448 37.65 -36.69 -20.22
N ASP A 449 38.11 -35.59 -20.82
CA ASP A 449 39.26 -35.47 -21.75
C ASP A 449 40.66 -35.72 -21.13
N CYS A 450 40.79 -36.56 -20.10
CA CYS A 450 42.07 -36.87 -19.46
C CYS A 450 42.37 -38.36 -19.26
N GLY A 451 41.66 -39.26 -19.95
CA GLY A 451 42.15 -40.64 -20.18
C GLY A 451 42.24 -41.57 -18.95
N ILE A 452 41.44 -41.36 -17.90
CA ILE A 452 41.34 -42.28 -16.75
C ILE A 452 39.86 -42.58 -16.44
N TYR A 453 39.51 -43.87 -16.37
CA TYR A 453 38.13 -44.34 -16.11
C TYR A 453 37.89 -44.61 -14.62
N ARG A 454 36.83 -44.04 -14.03
CA ARG A 454 36.36 -44.37 -12.67
C ARG A 454 35.04 -45.13 -12.75
N VAL A 455 35.06 -46.42 -12.42
CA VAL A 455 33.87 -47.27 -12.32
C VAL A 455 33.27 -47.11 -10.92
N ILE A 456 32.04 -46.58 -10.80
CA ILE A 456 31.31 -46.54 -9.52
C ILE A 456 30.14 -47.52 -9.61
N SER A 457 30.32 -48.69 -8.98
CA SER A 457 29.28 -49.71 -8.77
C SER A 457 28.44 -49.32 -7.55
N ARG A 458 27.11 -49.28 -7.68
CA ARG A 458 26.19 -49.07 -6.55
C ARG A 458 25.68 -50.41 -6.03
N ARG A 459 26.25 -50.88 -4.92
CA ARG A 459 25.61 -51.83 -3.98
C ARG A 459 26.01 -51.46 -2.56
N GLY A 460 25.03 -51.26 -1.69
CA GLY A 460 25.23 -51.16 -0.24
C GLY A 460 24.61 -49.90 0.36
N SER A 461 23.41 -50.05 0.90
CA SER A 461 22.72 -49.07 1.75
C SER A 461 23.55 -48.70 2.98
N GLN A 462 23.57 -47.43 3.35
CA GLN A 462 23.36 -46.95 4.73
C GLN A 462 23.20 -45.42 4.72
N SER A 463 22.39 -44.96 5.66
CA SER A 463 21.84 -43.61 5.85
C SER A 463 22.90 -42.52 6.04
N ASP A 464 22.67 -41.34 5.48
CA ASP A 464 22.34 -40.14 6.27
C ASP A 464 22.13 -38.91 5.35
N GLU A 465 20.98 -38.27 5.59
CA GLU A 465 20.50 -36.92 5.28
C GLU A 465 20.52 -36.32 3.85
N GLU A 466 19.48 -35.51 3.65
CA GLU A 466 19.28 -34.50 2.60
C GLU A 466 18.88 -34.98 1.20
N THR A 467 17.56 -35.03 0.98
CA THR A 467 16.83 -34.21 -0.02
C THR A 467 15.47 -34.82 -0.28
N SER A 468 14.42 -34.26 0.32
CA SER A 468 13.07 -34.39 -0.19
C SER A 468 12.63 -33.04 -0.73
N SER A 469 12.64 -32.94 -2.06
CA SER A 469 11.59 -32.25 -2.80
C SER A 469 10.23 -32.43 -2.13
N LEU A 470 9.35 -31.42 -2.22
CA LEU A 470 8.03 -31.54 -2.82
C LEU A 470 7.21 -30.25 -2.58
N ILE A 471 6.69 -29.73 -3.70
CA ILE A 471 5.35 -29.12 -3.84
C ILE A 471 5.13 -27.76 -3.17
N ASN A 472 5.07 -26.73 -4.02
CA ASN A 472 4.39 -25.46 -3.76
C ASN A 472 2.96 -25.72 -3.28
N GLN A 473 2.70 -25.53 -1.98
CA GLN A 473 1.36 -25.32 -1.45
C GLN A 473 1.06 -23.82 -1.46
N SER A 474 0.70 -23.29 -2.63
CA SER A 474 0.05 -21.98 -2.75
C SER A 474 -1.44 -22.17 -3.06
N ALA A 475 -2.11 -22.92 -2.18
CA ALA A 475 -3.56 -23.12 -2.19
C ALA A 475 -4.17 -23.44 -0.80
N SER A 476 -3.37 -23.57 0.27
CA SER A 476 -3.85 -24.08 1.58
C SER A 476 -4.22 -23.02 2.63
N GLU A 477 -4.15 -21.71 2.31
CA GLU A 477 -4.62 -20.65 3.22
C GLU A 477 -6.03 -20.13 2.87
N GLU A 478 -6.62 -20.52 1.74
CA GLU A 478 -7.97 -20.09 1.33
C GLU A 478 -9.07 -21.13 1.69
N GLU A 479 -8.70 -22.38 1.99
CA GLU A 479 -9.64 -23.42 2.45
C GLU A 479 -9.86 -23.42 3.98
N ARG A 480 -8.99 -22.79 4.76
CA ARG A 480 -9.13 -22.69 6.23
C ARG A 480 -10.08 -21.58 6.71
N LEU A 481 -10.76 -20.89 5.80
CA LEU A 481 -11.74 -19.83 6.09
C LEU A 481 -13.15 -20.14 5.55
N LYS A 482 -13.43 -21.37 5.11
CA LYS A 482 -14.78 -21.82 4.75
C LYS A 482 -15.47 -22.70 5.79
N GLU A 483 -14.84 -22.96 6.92
CA GLU A 483 -15.39 -23.78 7.99
C GLU A 483 -15.85 -22.95 9.19
N PHE A 484 -16.52 -21.82 8.94
CA PHE A 484 -17.40 -21.15 9.93
C PHE A 484 -18.44 -20.33 9.19
N SER A 485 -19.42 -21.00 8.60
CA SER A 485 -20.71 -20.41 8.23
C SER A 485 -21.77 -21.52 8.26
N PHE A 486 -22.87 -21.25 8.97
CA PHE A 486 -24.08 -22.06 9.12
C PHE A 486 -24.03 -23.22 10.15
N VAL A 487 -24.29 -22.86 11.42
CA VAL A 487 -25.29 -23.59 12.19
C VAL A 487 -26.51 -22.68 12.30
N GLN A 488 -27.57 -23.11 11.63
CA GLN A 488 -28.92 -22.63 11.76
C GLN A 488 -29.50 -23.41 12.93
N GLU A 489 -29.55 -22.80 14.12
CA GLU A 489 -30.38 -23.31 15.21
C GLU A 489 -31.74 -22.63 15.09
N GLU A 490 -32.70 -23.42 14.58
CA GLU A 490 -34.11 -23.26 14.89
C GLU A 490 -34.26 -23.36 16.41
N ASP A 491 -35.00 -22.43 17.02
CA ASP A 491 -35.61 -22.73 18.31
C ASP A 491 -37.04 -22.23 18.37
N GLN A 492 -37.84 -23.10 18.96
CA GLN A 492 -39.29 -23.18 18.94
C GLN A 492 -39.95 -22.07 19.76
N VAL A 493 -41.12 -21.70 19.22
CA VAL A 493 -42.29 -21.14 19.87
C VAL A 493 -42.47 -21.61 21.32
N ASP A 494 -42.60 -20.68 22.26
CA ASP A 494 -43.64 -20.84 23.29
C ASP A 494 -44.14 -19.52 23.90
N HIS A 495 -45.38 -19.64 24.37
CA HIS A 495 -46.41 -18.66 24.71
C HIS A 495 -46.08 -17.53 25.73
N ASP A 496 -46.58 -16.33 25.41
CA ASP A 496 -47.03 -15.23 26.30
C ASP A 496 -48.21 -15.69 27.22
N PRO A 497 -48.66 -15.00 28.31
CA PRO A 497 -48.78 -13.53 28.41
C PRO A 497 -48.72 -12.86 29.81
N GLN A 498 -48.66 -11.51 29.81
CA GLN A 498 -49.51 -10.55 30.57
C GLN A 498 -48.81 -9.41 31.34
N SER A 499 -49.17 -8.19 30.90
CA SER A 499 -49.56 -6.98 31.66
C SER A 499 -48.49 -6.12 32.37
N ALA A 500 -48.33 -4.87 31.93
CA ALA A 500 -49.12 -3.72 32.40
C ALA A 500 -48.46 -2.37 32.00
N GLU A 501 -49.32 -1.39 31.72
CA GLU A 501 -49.08 -0.06 31.14
C GLU A 501 -48.40 0.97 32.07
N ARG A 502 -47.74 1.97 31.44
CA ARG A 502 -47.72 3.44 31.73
C ARG A 502 -46.58 4.07 30.91
N VAL A 503 -46.78 4.80 29.79
CA VAL A 503 -47.34 6.15 29.56
C VAL A 503 -46.41 7.30 30.02
N GLU A 504 -46.13 8.19 29.05
CA GLU A 504 -45.52 9.55 29.07
C GLU A 504 -43.97 9.65 29.10
N ALA A 505 -43.27 10.55 28.38
CA ALA A 505 -43.58 11.48 27.28
C ALA A 505 -42.24 12.05 26.72
N GLU A 506 -42.23 12.32 25.41
CA GLU A 506 -41.45 13.31 24.64
C GLU A 506 -40.02 13.75 25.07
N ARG A 507 -39.05 13.54 24.15
CA ARG A 507 -38.46 14.67 23.38
C ARG A 507 -37.70 14.19 22.15
N SER A 508 -38.09 14.78 21.03
CA SER A 508 -37.52 14.69 19.69
C SER A 508 -36.09 15.20 19.62
N ASP A 509 -35.21 14.46 18.96
CA ASP A 509 -34.15 15.08 18.15
C ASP A 509 -33.95 14.27 16.86
N SER A 510 -34.25 14.91 15.74
CA SER A 510 -34.31 14.33 14.41
C SER A 510 -32.90 14.14 13.85
N GLY A 511 -32.29 12.98 14.11
CA GLY A 511 -31.12 12.51 13.39
C GLY A 511 -31.52 11.99 12.00
N LEU A 512 -31.43 12.83 10.97
CA LEU A 512 -31.61 12.41 9.58
C LEU A 512 -30.54 11.35 9.21
N GLN A 513 -30.97 10.09 9.14
CA GLN A 513 -30.20 9.00 8.52
C GLN A 513 -30.19 9.20 7.00
N PHE A 514 -29.07 9.67 6.47
CA PHE A 514 -28.84 9.64 5.02
C PHE A 514 -28.34 8.25 4.60
N HIS A 515 -29.25 7.43 4.09
CA HIS A 515 -28.90 6.26 3.29
C HIS A 515 -28.78 6.68 1.82
N LEU A 516 -27.55 6.78 1.31
CA LEU A 516 -27.27 6.86 -0.13
C LEU A 516 -26.68 5.53 -0.61
N PRO A 517 -27.35 4.80 -1.52
CA PRO A 517 -26.73 3.72 -2.26
C PRO A 517 -25.95 4.33 -3.43
N LEU A 518 -24.62 4.38 -3.32
CA LEU A 518 -23.75 4.71 -4.44
C LEU A 518 -23.58 3.46 -5.30
N SER A 519 -24.34 3.36 -6.38
CA SER A 519 -24.16 2.36 -7.43
C SER A 519 -23.18 2.88 -8.48
N PHE A 520 -22.00 2.27 -8.57
CA PHE A 520 -20.98 2.57 -9.58
C PHE A 520 -21.30 1.84 -10.89
N LEU A 521 -22.17 2.42 -11.72
CA LEU A 521 -22.35 2.06 -13.13
C LEU A 521 -22.91 3.28 -13.88
N PRO A 522 -22.21 3.83 -14.89
CA PRO A 522 -22.80 4.85 -15.73
C PRO A 522 -23.85 4.21 -16.66
N LYS A 523 -25.10 4.65 -16.57
CA LYS A 523 -26.12 4.35 -17.59
C LYS A 523 -25.83 5.18 -18.85
N PRO A 524 -25.86 4.59 -20.06
CA PRO A 524 -25.70 5.34 -21.30
C PRO A 524 -26.93 6.24 -21.56
N PRO A 525 -26.76 7.40 -22.22
CA PRO A 525 -27.85 8.30 -22.54
C PRO A 525 -28.76 7.69 -23.64
N PRO A 526 -30.08 7.93 -23.60
CA PRO A 526 -30.97 7.44 -24.65
C PRO A 526 -30.76 8.23 -25.96
N HIS A 527 -30.61 7.48 -27.06
CA HIS A 527 -30.62 7.99 -28.43
C HIS A 527 -31.92 8.77 -28.70
N ARG A 528 -31.81 10.08 -28.99
CA ARG A 528 -32.86 10.85 -29.65
C ARG A 528 -32.72 10.70 -31.16
N THR A 529 -33.63 9.96 -31.77
CA THR A 529 -33.86 9.95 -33.20
C THR A 529 -34.45 11.29 -33.65
N ALA A 530 -33.86 11.87 -34.68
CA ALA A 530 -34.40 13.01 -35.41
C ALA A 530 -35.52 12.55 -36.34
N GLY A 531 -36.58 13.36 -36.47
CA GLY A 531 -37.46 13.34 -37.64
C GLY A 531 -38.95 13.59 -37.34
N ARG A 532 -39.39 14.85 -37.50
CA ARG A 532 -40.39 15.25 -38.51
C ARG A 532 -40.72 16.74 -38.42
N GLN A 533 -40.41 17.45 -39.51
CA GLN A 533 -41.11 18.65 -39.92
C GLN A 533 -42.61 18.38 -40.03
N ARG A 534 -43.44 19.33 -39.56
CA ARG A 534 -44.67 19.75 -40.24
C ARG A 534 -45.04 21.17 -39.80
N GLN A 535 -45.18 22.03 -40.79
CA GLN A 535 -45.80 23.36 -40.73
C GLN A 535 -47.24 23.27 -40.21
N CYS A 536 -47.73 24.32 -39.53
CA CYS A 536 -48.89 25.11 -39.98
C CYS A 536 -49.23 26.21 -38.97
N PHE A 537 -49.40 27.42 -39.53
CA PHE A 537 -49.92 28.70 -39.02
C PHE A 537 -49.15 29.45 -37.94
#